data_AF-A0A969TKW8-F1
#
_entry.id   AF-A0A969TKW8-F1
#
_cell.length_a   1.000
_cell.length_b   1.000
_cell.length_c   1.000
_cell.angle_alpha   90.00
_cell.angle_beta   90.00
_cell.angle_gamma   90.00
#
_symmetry.space_group_name_H-M   'P 1'
#
loop_
_entity.id
_entity.type
_entity.pdbx_description
1 polymer ?
#
loop_
_entity_poly.entity_id
_entity_poly.type
_entity_poly.pdbx_seq_one_letter_code
_entity_poly.pdbx_strand_id
1 'polypeptide(L)'
;MTPTTLELNIEELVLHGFSPGDRDPIGAAIQQELTRLLTEHGIPPTLAQAGTIGRLDGGAFEIQAGTPPRVIGSQIAQAIYGGLSHEPADAIAGQPIFQNFIYPSAIESPPA
;
A
#
# COMPACT_ATOMS: atom_id res chain seq x y z
N MET A 1 -13.70 22.07 14.97
CA MET A 1 -14.74 21.56 14.05
C MET A 1 -14.03 20.62 13.09
N THR A 2 -14.05 19.31 13.33
CA THR A 2 -13.39 18.34 12.44
C THR A 2 -14.40 17.89 11.38
N PRO A 3 -14.16 18.10 10.09
CA PRO A 3 -14.98 17.49 9.05
C PRO A 3 -14.69 15.99 9.05
N THR A 4 -15.60 15.14 9.53
CA THR A 4 -15.33 13.69 9.71
C THR A 4 -15.81 12.83 8.54
N THR A 5 -15.75 13.35 7.32
CA THR A 5 -16.01 12.54 6.12
C THR A 5 -14.88 12.78 5.14
N LEU A 6 -14.02 11.78 5.02
CA LEU A 6 -12.93 11.74 4.05
C LEU A 6 -13.41 10.89 2.87
N GLU A 7 -13.47 11.49 1.69
CA GLU A 7 -13.62 10.77 0.43
C GLU A 7 -12.26 10.68 -0.22
N LEU A 8 -11.71 9.46 -0.31
CA LEU A 8 -10.49 9.19 -1.04
C LEU A 8 -10.87 8.66 -2.42
N ASN A 9 -10.59 9.45 -3.46
CA ASN A 9 -10.75 9.02 -4.84
C ASN A 9 -9.39 8.69 -5.44
N ILE A 10 -9.26 7.48 -5.99
CA ILE A 10 -8.07 7.04 -6.75
C ILE A 10 -8.51 6.95 -8.20
N GLU A 11 -8.14 7.94 -9.01
CA GLU A 11 -8.51 8.03 -10.43
C GLU A 11 -8.08 6.77 -11.19
N GLU A 12 -6.84 6.34 -10.99
CA GLU A 12 -6.27 5.17 -11.65
C GLU A 12 -5.32 4.42 -10.73
N LEU A 13 -5.52 3.11 -10.63
CA LEU A 13 -4.60 2.19 -9.98
C LEU A 13 -4.06 1.20 -11.01
N VAL A 14 -2.81 1.39 -11.41
CA VAL A 14 -2.14 0.53 -12.39
C VAL A 14 -1.41 -0.59 -11.66
N LEU A 15 -1.88 -1.83 -11.83
CA LEU A 15 -1.23 -3.03 -11.32
C LEU A 15 -0.76 -3.89 -12.50
N HIS A 16 0.54 -4.17 -12.57
CA HIS A 16 1.12 -5.05 -13.59
C HIS A 16 1.31 -6.46 -13.04
N GLY A 17 1.17 -7.48 -13.90
CA GLY A 17 1.44 -8.87 -13.53
C GLY A 17 0.29 -9.64 -12.87
N PHE A 18 -0.91 -9.05 -12.77
CA PHE A 18 -2.11 -9.73 -12.24
C PHE A 18 -3.04 -10.18 -13.36
N SER A 19 -3.75 -11.28 -13.14
CA SER A 19 -4.79 -11.72 -14.07
C SER A 19 -6.00 -10.78 -13.98
N PRO A 20 -6.74 -10.56 -15.08
CA PRO A 20 -7.91 -9.68 -15.06
C PRO A 20 -9.00 -10.14 -14.08
N GLY A 21 -9.07 -11.45 -13.76
CA GLY A 21 -9.99 -11.99 -12.77
C GLY A 21 -9.65 -11.64 -11.31
N ASP A 22 -8.41 -11.22 -11.03
CA ASP A 22 -7.99 -10.81 -9.69
C ASP A 22 -8.26 -9.33 -9.41
N ARG A 23 -8.66 -8.55 -10.44
CA ARG A 23 -8.88 -7.10 -10.34
C ARG A 23 -9.90 -6.74 -9.27
N ASP A 24 -11.09 -7.31 -9.34
CA ASP A 24 -12.18 -7.03 -8.40
C ASP A 24 -11.85 -7.41 -6.96
N PRO A 25 -11.37 -8.64 -6.66
CA PRO A 25 -11.06 -9.01 -5.27
C PRO A 25 -9.85 -8.25 -4.70
N ILE A 26 -8.85 -7.90 -5.53
CA ILE A 26 -7.73 -7.04 -5.09
C ILE A 26 -8.25 -5.63 -4.79
N GLY A 27 -9.04 -5.04 -5.69
CA GLY A 27 -9.61 -3.69 -5.50
C GLY A 27 -10.45 -3.58 -4.23
N ALA A 28 -11.32 -4.56 -3.99
CA ALA A 28 -12.13 -4.62 -2.76
C ALA A 28 -11.26 -4.70 -1.50
N ALA A 29 -10.19 -5.50 -1.53
CA ALA A 29 -9.27 -5.63 -0.40
C ALA A 29 -8.46 -4.35 -0.15
N ILE A 30 -8.04 -3.66 -1.21
CA ILE A 30 -7.37 -2.35 -1.10
C ILE A 30 -8.29 -1.34 -0.42
N GLN A 31 -9.54 -1.23 -0.88
CA GLN A 31 -10.50 -0.29 -0.29
C GLN A 31 -10.75 -0.60 1.19
N GLN A 32 -10.95 -1.87 1.54
CA GLN A 32 -11.15 -2.28 2.93
C GLN A 32 -9.95 -1.92 3.82
N GLU A 33 -8.73 -2.21 3.36
CA GLU A 33 -7.53 -1.94 4.14
C GLU A 33 -7.21 -0.45 4.23
N LEU A 34 -7.38 0.33 3.15
CA LEU A 34 -7.23 1.79 3.21
C LEU A 34 -8.23 2.42 4.17
N THR A 35 -9.49 1.97 4.15
CA THR A 35 -10.51 2.42 5.11
C THR A 35 -10.06 2.15 6.54
N ARG A 36 -9.53 0.95 6.79
CA ARG A 36 -9.00 0.55 8.09
C ARG A 36 -7.84 1.44 8.52
N LEU A 37 -6.83 1.63 7.66
CA LEU A 37 -5.64 2.43 7.95
C LEU A 37 -5.99 3.90 8.22
N LEU A 38 -6.84 4.51 7.39
CA LEU A 38 -7.27 5.90 7.57
C LEU A 38 -8.12 6.10 8.84
N THR A 39 -8.87 5.07 9.24
CA THR A 39 -9.67 5.11 10.47
C THR A 39 -8.82 4.90 11.72
N GLU A 40 -7.90 3.93 11.69
CA GLU A 40 -7.05 3.56 12.84
C GLU A 40 -5.88 4.53 13.05
N HIS A 41 -5.23 4.97 11.96
CA HIS A 41 -4.02 5.81 12.01
C HIS A 41 -4.26 7.27 11.62
N GLY A 42 -5.45 7.59 11.09
CA GLY A 42 -5.83 8.96 10.72
C GLY A 42 -5.43 9.34 9.30
N ILE A 43 -5.63 10.62 8.98
CA ILE A 43 -5.34 11.17 7.65
C ILE A 43 -3.84 11.52 7.58
N PRO A 44 -3.08 10.97 6.62
CA PRO A 44 -1.67 11.30 6.48
C PRO A 44 -1.48 12.79 6.11
N PRO A 45 -0.37 13.40 6.54
CA PRO A 45 -0.17 14.84 6.44
C PRO A 45 -0.12 15.34 4.99
N THR A 46 0.38 14.55 4.04
CA THR A 46 0.38 14.94 2.62
C THR A 46 -1.03 15.11 2.07
N LEU A 47 -1.98 14.22 2.42
CA LEU A 47 -3.39 14.36 2.05
C LEU A 47 -4.03 15.56 2.75
N ALA A 48 -3.72 15.77 4.03
CA ALA A 48 -4.26 16.89 4.79
C ALA A 48 -3.78 18.26 4.28
N GLN A 49 -2.55 18.35 3.77
CA GLN A 49 -1.92 19.60 3.34
C GLN A 49 -2.13 19.89 1.85
N ALA A 50 -1.99 18.88 0.99
CA ALA A 50 -2.03 19.08 -0.46
C ALA A 50 -3.44 18.90 -1.05
N GLY A 51 -4.31 18.11 -0.41
CA GLY A 51 -5.67 17.78 -0.88
C GLY A 51 -5.73 16.99 -2.19
N THR A 52 -4.68 17.00 -3.01
CA THR A 52 -4.55 16.27 -4.27
C THR A 52 -3.09 15.89 -4.49
N ILE A 53 -2.85 14.64 -4.88
CA ILE A 53 -1.52 14.12 -5.17
C ILE A 53 -1.51 13.71 -6.64
N GLY A 54 -0.67 14.37 -7.45
CA GLY A 54 -0.65 14.17 -8.89
C GLY A 54 -0.11 12.80 -9.33
N ARG A 55 0.78 12.20 -8.53
CA ARG A 55 1.26 10.83 -8.72
C ARG A 55 1.82 10.32 -7.41
N LEU A 56 1.44 9.11 -7.04
CA LEU A 56 2.05 8.37 -5.95
C LEU A 56 2.74 7.14 -6.50
N ASP A 57 4.04 6.99 -6.21
CA ASP A 57 4.74 5.75 -6.50
C ASP A 57 4.62 4.83 -5.27
N GLY A 58 3.91 3.71 -5.43
CA GLY A 58 3.74 2.70 -4.39
C GLY A 58 4.94 1.76 -4.26
N GLY A 59 5.97 1.92 -5.10
CA GLY A 59 7.11 1.03 -5.18
C GLY A 59 6.82 -0.28 -5.91
N ALA A 60 7.78 -1.20 -5.80
CA ALA A 60 7.67 -2.56 -6.31
C ALA A 60 7.66 -3.55 -5.13
N PHE A 61 6.85 -4.59 -5.23
CA PHE A 61 6.76 -5.65 -4.24
C PHE A 61 6.69 -7.01 -4.94
N GLU A 62 7.28 -8.02 -4.31
CA GLU A 62 7.25 -9.40 -4.81
C GLU A 62 6.05 -10.12 -4.20
N ILE A 63 5.22 -10.72 -5.06
CA ILE A 63 4.10 -11.55 -4.64
C ILE A 63 4.42 -13.01 -4.97
N GLN A 64 4.29 -13.88 -3.98
CA GLN A 64 4.39 -15.32 -4.20
C GLN A 64 3.18 -15.83 -5.01
N ALA A 65 3.43 -16.74 -5.95
CA ALA A 65 2.37 -17.37 -6.71
C ALA A 65 1.39 -18.10 -5.77
N GLY A 66 0.09 -17.88 -5.98
CA GLY A 66 -0.97 -18.44 -5.12
C GLY A 66 -1.31 -17.60 -3.89
N THR A 67 -0.67 -16.43 -3.69
CA THR A 67 -1.07 -15.49 -2.64
C THR A 67 -2.53 -15.06 -2.88
N PRO A 68 -3.41 -15.12 -1.86
CA PRO A 68 -4.81 -14.73 -2.04
C PRO A 68 -4.93 -13.23 -2.35
N PRO A 69 -5.88 -12.83 -3.22
CA PRO A 69 -6.05 -11.45 -3.67
C PRO A 69 -6.33 -10.48 -2.51
N ARG A 70 -6.91 -10.97 -1.41
CA ARG A 70 -7.11 -10.20 -0.19
C ARG A 70 -5.80 -9.74 0.44
N VAL A 71 -4.81 -10.64 0.55
CA VAL A 71 -3.50 -10.33 1.14
C VAL A 71 -2.70 -9.41 0.22
N ILE A 72 -2.81 -9.61 -1.09
CA ILE A 72 -2.22 -8.71 -2.10
C ILE A 72 -2.79 -7.30 -1.93
N GLY A 73 -4.12 -7.16 -1.88
CA GLY A 73 -4.76 -5.86 -1.75
C GLY A 73 -4.41 -5.14 -0.44
N SER A 74 -4.32 -5.86 0.68
CA SER A 74 -3.87 -5.28 1.96
C SER A 74 -2.44 -4.75 1.89
N GLN A 75 -1.52 -5.47 1.25
CA GLN A 75 -0.14 -5.01 1.08
C GLN A 75 -0.05 -3.77 0.20
N ILE A 76 -0.81 -3.73 -0.90
CA ILE A 76 -0.90 -2.55 -1.78
C ILE A 76 -1.43 -1.34 -1.01
N ALA A 77 -2.50 -1.52 -0.22
CA ALA A 77 -3.06 -0.45 0.60
C ALA A 77 -2.05 0.12 1.62
N GLN A 78 -1.26 -0.76 2.25
CA GLN A 78 -0.20 -0.33 3.17
C GLN A 78 0.91 0.45 2.46
N ALA A 79 1.31 0.03 1.25
CA ALA A 79 2.29 0.75 0.44
C ALA A 79 1.78 2.14 0.05
N ILE A 80 0.51 2.25 -0.39
CA ILE A 80 -0.14 3.53 -0.68
C ILE A 80 -0.14 4.40 0.58
N TYR A 81 -0.67 3.89 1.70
CA TYR A 81 -0.73 4.66 2.95
C TYR A 81 0.65 5.11 3.45
N GLY A 82 1.67 4.26 3.32
CA GLY A 82 3.05 4.58 3.66
C GLY A 82 3.65 5.66 2.75
N GLY A 83 3.38 5.60 1.44
CA GLY A 83 3.78 6.62 0.49
C GLY A 83 3.09 7.96 0.71
N LEU A 84 1.84 7.95 1.17
CA LEU A 84 1.12 9.15 1.62
C LEU A 84 1.68 9.68 2.95
N SER A 85 2.18 8.79 3.81
CA SER A 85 2.72 9.20 5.12
C SER A 85 4.14 9.76 5.03
N HIS A 86 4.88 9.45 3.96
CA HIS A 86 6.16 10.08 3.67
C HIS A 86 5.93 11.39 2.92
N GLU A 87 6.52 12.49 3.42
CA GLU A 87 6.80 13.65 2.59
C GLU A 87 7.55 13.18 1.34
N PRO A 88 7.28 13.74 0.14
CA PRO A 88 8.06 13.44 -1.05
C PRO A 88 9.53 13.69 -0.73
N ALA A 89 10.28 12.61 -0.54
CA ALA A 89 11.69 12.61 -0.23
C ALA A 89 12.49 12.98 -1.48
N ASP A 90 12.19 14.12 -2.10
CA ASP A 90 13.04 14.72 -3.13
C ASP A 90 14.22 15.49 -2.51
N ALA A 91 14.34 15.52 -1.18
CA ALA A 91 15.37 16.32 -0.52
C ALA A 91 16.59 15.56 0.05
N ILE A 92 16.54 14.24 0.31
CA ILE A 92 17.70 13.54 0.88
C ILE A 92 17.83 12.07 0.43
N ALA A 93 18.74 11.86 -0.53
CA ALA A 93 19.61 10.71 -0.69
C ALA A 93 19.01 9.28 -0.56
N GLY A 94 18.70 8.69 -1.71
CA GLY A 94 19.30 7.41 -2.14
C GLY A 94 19.11 6.14 -1.29
N GLN A 95 18.09 6.05 -0.42
CA GLN A 95 17.82 4.81 0.33
C GLN A 95 16.43 4.24 0.00
N PRO A 96 16.34 2.93 -0.34
CA PRO A 96 15.05 2.29 -0.57
C PRO A 96 14.27 2.18 0.74
N ILE A 97 13.03 2.70 0.73
CA ILE A 97 12.08 2.72 1.86
C ILE A 97 11.47 1.35 2.22
N PHE A 98 12.00 0.26 1.67
CA PHE A 98 11.50 -1.10 1.92
C PHE A 98 12.62 -2.03 2.39
N GLN A 99 12.93 -1.95 3.68
CA GLN A 99 13.78 -2.92 4.35
C GLN A 99 13.11 -3.39 5.64
N ASN A 100 11.87 -3.93 5.57
CA ASN A 100 11.38 -4.76 6.69
C ASN A 100 10.18 -5.70 6.46
N PHE A 101 9.75 -6.01 5.23
CA PHE A 101 8.77 -7.09 5.02
C PHE A 101 9.49 -8.36 4.57
N ILE A 102 10.31 -8.89 5.49
CA ILE A 102 10.87 -10.23 5.38
C ILE A 102 9.74 -11.22 5.64
N TYR A 103 9.47 -12.08 4.66
CA TYR A 103 8.67 -13.29 4.77
C TYR A 103 8.95 -14.04 6.09
N PRO A 104 7.97 -14.71 6.71
CA PRO A 104 8.29 -15.68 7.74
C PRO A 104 9.25 -16.72 7.11
N SER A 105 10.49 -16.73 7.59
CA SER A 105 11.55 -17.61 7.16
C SER A 105 11.02 -19.04 7.07
N ALA A 106 11.14 -19.61 5.88
CA ALA A 106 10.96 -21.02 5.65
C ALA A 106 11.71 -21.82 6.72
N ILE A 107 10.97 -22.73 7.36
CA ILE A 107 11.39 -24.06 7.79
C ILE A 107 12.90 -24.19 8.00
N GLU A 108 13.36 -23.91 9.22
CA GLU A 108 14.60 -24.51 9.70
C GLU A 108 14.42 -26.04 9.74
N SER A 109 14.99 -26.71 8.76
CA SER A 109 15.58 -28.03 8.95
C SER A 109 16.99 -27.99 8.42
N PRO A 110 18.01 -27.98 9.29
CA PRO A 110 19.34 -28.38 8.88
C PRO A 110 19.62 -29.86 9.18
N PRO A 111 20.38 -30.54 8.32
CA PRO A 111 20.65 -31.97 8.36
C PRO A 111 21.87 -32.34 9.22
N ALA A 112 21.79 -33.50 9.88
CA ALA A 112 22.78 -34.60 9.90
C ALA A 112 22.22 -35.77 10.73
#